data_AF-A0A932JE51-F1
#
_entry.id   AF-A0A932JE51-F1
#
_cell.length_a   1.000
_cell.length_b   1.000
_cell.length_c   1.000
_cell.angle_alpha   90.00
_cell.angle_beta   90.00
_cell.angle_gamma   90.00
#
_symmetry.space_group_name_H-M   'P 1'
#
loop_
_entity.id
_entity.type
_entity.pdbx_description
1 polymer ?
#
loop_
_entity_poly.entity_id
_entity_poly.type
_entity_poly.pdbx_seq_one_letter_code
_entity_poly.pdbx_strand_id
1 'polypeptide(L)'
;MNATMSPTMSAKSKRSKAPTTTGEIRTIQDMWNATIDYFIAGEYDTDAMYDVYIRMNPKLTFQDIACVFSGVYADTYWHDTYMDYSYLSKSLQQALAIDPNSANNYAKIAISQWRGILCRKNISDFGAIPVQGDYTQSIDIVCNENTPIQTDALITNWNSTYWEKPQVGKNYIYIRCANVQFLDPITNPQAQMFYSTGGFNQPPSSWIQCFTVGASNPLGSILLLGGKPGPLPLGTRGVSEAFSLAPATTDHICVIAAIANDFFTKNQPKNIPLGNWNSSTYITHNGSSAWHNYDPQQSLEDTLCFYNQDETSESFAFIASCKNVPKGSKISLSCNDKDANFDTGLIEIRHSSQEIRKTVTLPGNYKGELKVRLEDPDGNLLPSSSSVEIKMVWLLKPGHKSYADAGSLPNNFSFYKSNAEIELPLGTFTLIGGADEK
;
A
#
# COMPACT_ATOMS: atom_id res chain seq x y z
N MET A 1 -41.50 14.03 -22.25
CA MET A 1 -40.75 15.30 -22.40
C MET A 1 -40.17 15.59 -21.02
N ASN A 2 -38.88 15.49 -20.70
CA ASN A 2 -37.66 15.63 -21.49
C ASN A 2 -36.67 14.50 -21.21
N ALA A 3 -35.91 14.20 -22.26
CA ALA A 3 -34.95 13.11 -22.35
C ALA A 3 -33.63 13.43 -21.64
N THR A 4 -33.08 12.39 -21.04
CA THR A 4 -31.68 12.18 -20.68
C THR A 4 -30.77 12.45 -21.88
N MET A 5 -29.82 13.39 -21.74
CA MET A 5 -28.68 13.52 -22.64
C MET A 5 -27.44 12.94 -21.96
N SER A 6 -27.04 11.76 -22.43
CA SER A 6 -25.66 11.26 -22.27
C SER A 6 -24.75 12.01 -23.25
N PRO A 7 -23.58 12.51 -22.84
CA PRO A 7 -22.57 12.93 -23.79
C PRO A 7 -21.69 11.72 -24.15
N THR A 8 -22.01 11.10 -25.28
CA THR A 8 -21.11 10.19 -25.99
C THR A 8 -19.95 11.03 -26.55
N MET A 9 -18.78 10.98 -25.92
CA MET A 9 -17.55 11.49 -26.54
C MET A 9 -17.10 10.49 -27.62
N SER A 10 -17.55 10.72 -28.85
CA SER A 10 -16.93 10.16 -30.04
C SER A 10 -15.61 10.88 -30.31
N ALA A 11 -14.50 10.32 -29.82
CA ALA A 11 -13.18 10.73 -30.24
C ALA A 11 -12.89 10.16 -31.63
N LYS A 12 -13.14 10.97 -32.67
CA LYS A 12 -12.55 10.73 -33.99
C LYS A 12 -11.03 10.74 -33.85
N SER A 13 -10.41 9.60 -34.13
CA SER A 13 -8.97 9.42 -34.34
C SER A 13 -8.42 10.51 -35.27
N LYS A 14 -7.75 11.51 -34.67
CA LYS A 14 -6.69 12.25 -35.33
C LYS A 14 -5.41 11.55 -34.91
N ARG A 15 -4.75 10.83 -35.83
CA ARG A 15 -3.32 10.56 -35.71
C ARG A 15 -2.63 11.90 -35.49
N SER A 16 -2.27 12.22 -34.25
CA SER A 16 -1.32 13.26 -33.94
C SER A 16 -0.03 12.93 -34.70
N LYS A 17 0.65 13.96 -35.21
CA LYS A 17 2.01 13.78 -35.74
C LYS A 17 2.85 13.16 -34.63
N ALA A 18 3.53 12.06 -34.92
CA ALA A 18 4.53 11.47 -34.03
C ALA A 18 5.48 12.58 -33.55
N PRO A 19 5.75 12.69 -32.24
CA PRO A 19 6.72 13.62 -31.72
C PRO A 19 8.07 13.23 -32.32
N THR A 20 8.60 14.10 -33.17
CA THR A 20 9.95 13.97 -33.71
C THR A 20 10.95 14.29 -32.60
N THR A 21 11.09 13.40 -31.61
CA THR A 21 12.33 13.35 -30.83
C THR A 21 13.40 12.86 -31.81
N THR A 22 14.08 13.81 -32.44
CA THR A 22 15.11 13.53 -33.44
C THR A 22 16.46 13.49 -32.73
N GLY A 23 17.28 12.47 -33.03
CA GLY A 23 18.64 12.36 -32.50
C GLY A 23 18.90 11.10 -31.68
N GLU A 24 20.19 10.84 -31.46
CA GLU A 24 20.71 9.72 -30.67
C GLU A 24 20.42 9.91 -29.17
N ILE A 25 20.01 8.85 -28.49
CA ILE A 25 19.80 8.80 -27.03
C ILE A 25 21.14 8.40 -26.38
N ARG A 26 21.81 9.34 -25.73
CA ARG A 26 23.17 9.13 -25.20
C ARG A 26 23.23 8.91 -23.70
N THR A 27 22.22 9.39 -22.98
CA THR A 27 22.12 9.31 -21.52
C THR A 27 20.78 8.72 -21.09
N ILE A 28 20.70 8.28 -19.84
CA ILE A 28 19.43 7.81 -19.28
C ILE A 28 18.38 8.94 -19.21
N GLN A 29 18.81 10.19 -19.00
CA GLN A 29 17.90 11.34 -19.05
C GLN A 29 17.30 11.52 -20.45
N ASP A 30 18.10 11.39 -21.51
CA ASP A 30 17.60 11.47 -22.90
C ASP A 30 16.56 10.37 -23.15
N MET A 31 16.76 9.18 -22.56
CA MET A 31 15.82 8.07 -22.65
C MET A 31 14.50 8.40 -21.95
N TRP A 32 14.54 8.92 -20.72
CA TRP A 32 13.34 9.38 -20.00
C TRP A 32 12.57 10.42 -20.80
N ASN A 33 13.24 11.45 -21.29
CA ASN A 33 12.62 12.52 -22.07
C ASN A 33 11.94 11.95 -23.33
N ALA A 34 12.64 11.09 -24.07
CA ALA A 34 12.09 10.46 -25.28
C ALA A 34 10.87 9.58 -24.97
N THR A 35 10.96 8.72 -23.94
CA THR A 35 9.84 7.84 -23.55
C THR A 35 8.63 8.64 -23.07
N ILE A 36 8.83 9.73 -22.34
CA ILE A 36 7.74 10.63 -21.90
C ILE A 36 7.08 11.31 -23.11
N ASP A 37 7.87 11.80 -24.07
CA ASP A 37 7.32 12.41 -25.30
C ASP A 37 6.45 11.41 -26.07
N TYR A 38 6.89 10.16 -26.20
CA TYR A 38 6.11 9.10 -26.83
C TYR A 38 4.82 8.76 -26.05
N PHE A 39 4.90 8.69 -24.73
CA PHE A 39 3.73 8.48 -23.86
C PHE A 39 2.70 9.60 -24.02
N ILE A 40 3.14 10.87 -23.99
CA ILE A 40 2.29 12.05 -24.17
C ILE A 40 1.64 12.04 -25.57
N ALA A 41 2.34 11.55 -26.58
CA ALA A 41 1.79 11.38 -27.92
C ALA A 41 0.77 10.24 -28.05
N GLY A 42 0.62 9.40 -27.01
CA GLY A 42 -0.31 8.28 -26.97
C GLY A 42 0.20 7.04 -27.71
N GLU A 43 1.53 6.90 -27.86
CA GLU A 43 2.12 5.73 -28.49
C GLU A 43 2.09 4.52 -27.55
N TYR A 44 1.92 3.32 -28.12
CA TYR A 44 2.00 2.08 -27.37
C TYR A 44 3.41 1.88 -26.84
N ASP A 45 3.52 1.25 -25.67
CA ASP A 45 4.79 1.02 -24.99
C ASP A 45 5.77 0.24 -25.87
N THR A 46 5.30 -0.75 -26.64
CA THR A 46 6.16 -1.53 -27.55
C THR A 46 6.74 -0.72 -28.70
N ASP A 47 5.96 0.17 -29.30
CA ASP A 47 6.40 1.01 -30.42
C ASP A 47 7.41 2.04 -29.93
N ALA A 48 7.08 2.74 -28.83
CA ALA A 48 7.97 3.69 -28.18
C ALA A 48 9.29 3.02 -27.73
N MET A 49 9.22 1.79 -27.23
CA MET A 49 10.38 1.02 -26.76
C MET A 49 11.32 0.67 -27.91
N TYR A 50 10.78 0.23 -29.04
CA TYR A 50 11.56 -0.03 -30.25
C TYR A 50 12.23 1.25 -30.76
N ASP A 51 11.48 2.36 -30.83
CA ASP A 51 11.98 3.64 -31.31
C ASP A 51 13.09 4.22 -30.41
N VAL A 52 12.96 4.08 -29.09
CA VAL A 52 14.03 4.40 -28.13
C VAL A 52 15.26 3.53 -28.40
N TYR A 53 15.06 2.21 -28.57
CA TYR A 53 16.15 1.26 -28.76
C TYR A 53 16.98 1.54 -30.02
N ILE A 54 16.36 1.79 -31.18
CA ILE A 54 17.09 2.04 -32.43
C ILE A 54 17.91 3.33 -32.41
N ARG A 55 17.60 4.24 -31.47
CA ARG A 55 18.32 5.51 -31.26
C ARG A 55 19.32 5.44 -30.11
N MET A 56 19.34 4.33 -29.36
CA MET A 56 20.09 4.17 -28.12
C MET A 56 21.58 4.02 -28.38
N ASN A 57 22.40 4.81 -27.67
CA ASN A 57 23.85 4.66 -27.66
C ASN A 57 24.25 3.30 -27.03
N PRO A 58 25.28 2.61 -27.55
CA PRO A 58 25.70 1.28 -27.04
C PRO A 58 26.12 1.21 -25.57
N LYS A 59 26.31 2.35 -24.89
CA LYS A 59 26.60 2.40 -23.44
C LYS A 59 25.37 2.19 -22.56
N LEU A 60 24.19 2.39 -23.11
CA LEU A 60 22.92 2.15 -22.42
C LEU A 60 22.49 0.70 -22.65
N THR A 61 21.67 0.17 -21.75
CA THR A 61 21.35 -1.25 -21.68
C THR A 61 19.85 -1.51 -21.80
N PHE A 62 19.48 -2.76 -22.08
CA PHE A 62 18.08 -3.19 -22.01
C PHE A 62 17.49 -3.07 -20.60
N GLN A 63 18.33 -3.14 -19.56
CA GLN A 63 17.88 -2.88 -18.20
C GLN A 63 17.46 -1.41 -18.03
N ASP A 64 18.17 -0.46 -18.65
CA ASP A 64 17.80 0.96 -18.60
C ASP A 64 16.44 1.20 -19.26
N ILE A 65 16.21 0.59 -20.42
CA ILE A 65 14.90 0.61 -21.09
C ILE A 65 13.81 0.06 -20.16
N ALA A 66 14.02 -1.13 -19.59
CA ALA A 66 13.04 -1.73 -18.68
C ALA A 66 12.74 -0.82 -17.47
N CYS A 67 13.76 -0.16 -16.92
CA CYS A 67 13.61 0.80 -15.83
C CYS A 67 12.75 2.01 -16.23
N VAL A 68 13.08 2.67 -17.33
CA VAL A 68 12.34 3.86 -17.80
C VAL A 68 10.89 3.51 -18.10
N PHE A 69 10.65 2.45 -18.86
CA PHE A 69 9.30 2.05 -19.25
C PHE A 69 8.44 1.63 -18.06
N SER A 70 9.01 0.95 -17.06
CA SER A 70 8.27 0.59 -15.84
C SER A 70 7.70 1.81 -15.09
N GLY A 71 8.35 2.98 -15.20
CA GLY A 71 7.87 4.23 -14.60
C GLY A 71 6.90 5.00 -15.50
N VAL A 72 7.27 5.23 -16.78
CA VAL A 72 6.47 6.07 -17.69
C VAL A 72 5.16 5.39 -18.10
N TYR A 73 5.21 4.08 -18.37
CA TYR A 73 4.05 3.27 -18.77
C TYR A 73 3.52 2.43 -17.60
N ALA A 74 3.61 2.94 -16.37
CA ALA A 74 3.22 2.22 -15.16
C ALA A 74 1.80 1.64 -15.24
N ASP A 75 0.83 2.39 -15.78
CA ASP A 75 -0.55 1.92 -15.97
C ASP A 75 -0.68 0.73 -16.94
N THR A 76 0.24 0.56 -17.89
CA THR A 76 0.27 -0.60 -18.81
C THR A 76 0.62 -1.88 -18.06
N TYR A 77 1.50 -1.78 -17.06
CA TYR A 77 2.00 -2.92 -16.31
C TYR A 77 1.26 -3.15 -14.98
N TRP A 78 0.39 -2.22 -14.59
CA TRP A 78 -0.44 -2.33 -13.40
C TRP A 78 -1.59 -3.34 -13.58
N HIS A 79 -1.58 -4.40 -12.77
CA HIS A 79 -2.58 -5.45 -12.73
C HIS A 79 -3.41 -5.37 -11.43
N ASP A 80 -4.16 -4.29 -11.29
CA ASP A 80 -5.09 -3.93 -10.20
C ASP A 80 -4.48 -3.74 -8.81
N THR A 81 -3.57 -4.62 -8.39
CA THR A 81 -2.95 -4.65 -7.07
C THR A 81 -1.42 -4.55 -7.11
N TYR A 82 -0.77 -4.84 -8.23
CA TYR A 82 0.70 -4.71 -8.36
C TYR A 82 1.11 -4.49 -9.81
N MET A 83 2.36 -4.07 -10.03
CA MET A 83 2.97 -4.08 -11.37
C MET A 83 3.39 -5.52 -11.73
N ASP A 84 2.77 -6.14 -12.73
CA ASP A 84 3.12 -7.49 -13.16
C ASP A 84 4.31 -7.46 -14.13
N TYR A 85 5.43 -8.07 -13.72
CA TYR A 85 6.62 -8.17 -14.56
C TYR A 85 6.41 -9.00 -15.82
N SER A 86 5.42 -9.87 -15.84
CA SER A 86 5.09 -10.67 -17.03
C SER A 86 4.63 -9.79 -18.18
N TYR A 87 4.00 -8.64 -17.90
CA TYR A 87 3.53 -7.71 -18.93
C TYR A 87 4.70 -6.93 -19.52
N LEU A 88 5.55 -6.34 -18.67
CA LEU A 88 6.78 -5.67 -19.12
C LEU A 88 7.73 -6.63 -19.87
N SER A 89 7.87 -7.87 -19.40
CA SER A 89 8.68 -8.90 -20.07
C SER A 89 8.16 -9.20 -21.47
N LYS A 90 6.84 -9.29 -21.67
CA LYS A 90 6.23 -9.47 -23.00
C LYS A 90 6.50 -8.27 -23.90
N SER A 91 6.35 -7.04 -23.40
CA SER A 91 6.65 -5.83 -24.17
C SER A 91 8.11 -5.77 -24.61
N LEU A 92 9.05 -6.10 -23.71
CA LEU A 92 10.48 -6.16 -24.04
C LEU A 92 10.77 -7.21 -25.12
N GLN A 93 10.18 -8.41 -25.04
CA GLN A 93 10.34 -9.45 -26.07
C GLN A 93 9.82 -9.00 -27.43
N GLN A 94 8.62 -8.39 -27.45
CA GLN A 94 7.97 -7.95 -28.68
C GLN A 94 8.71 -6.80 -29.35
N ALA A 95 9.13 -5.79 -28.57
CA ALA A 95 9.79 -4.60 -29.10
C ALA A 95 11.25 -4.84 -29.46
N LEU A 96 11.99 -5.60 -28.65
CA LEU A 96 13.45 -5.67 -28.72
C LEU A 96 13.98 -7.01 -29.25
N ALA A 97 13.09 -7.98 -29.51
CA ALA A 97 13.44 -9.34 -29.91
C ALA A 97 14.45 -10.03 -28.95
N ILE A 98 14.41 -9.67 -27.67
CA ILE A 98 15.22 -10.31 -26.63
C ILE A 98 14.63 -11.66 -26.22
N ASP A 99 15.48 -12.59 -25.79
CA ASP A 99 15.02 -13.91 -25.36
C ASP A 99 14.15 -13.83 -24.08
N PRO A 100 13.23 -14.80 -23.87
CA PRO A 100 12.31 -14.75 -22.74
C PRO A 100 12.97 -14.73 -21.36
N ASN A 101 14.13 -15.38 -21.19
CA ASN A 101 14.80 -15.44 -19.89
C ASN A 101 15.43 -14.09 -19.54
N SER A 102 16.10 -13.46 -20.50
CA SER A 102 16.66 -12.12 -20.32
C SER A 102 15.56 -11.08 -20.08
N ALA A 103 14.46 -11.14 -20.85
CA ALA A 103 13.32 -10.25 -20.67
C ALA A 103 12.71 -10.34 -19.27
N ASN A 104 12.51 -11.56 -18.78
CA ASN A 104 12.00 -11.81 -17.43
C ASN A 104 12.95 -11.24 -16.37
N ASN A 105 14.26 -11.40 -16.53
CA ASN A 105 15.24 -10.86 -15.58
C ASN A 105 15.21 -9.33 -15.54
N TYR A 106 15.24 -8.67 -16.71
CA TYR A 106 15.20 -7.21 -16.78
C TYR A 106 13.91 -6.64 -16.20
N ALA A 107 12.76 -7.25 -16.52
CA ALA A 107 11.45 -6.83 -16.03
C ALA A 107 11.33 -6.99 -14.50
N LYS A 108 11.82 -8.12 -13.94
CA LYS A 108 11.83 -8.34 -12.48
C LYS A 108 12.66 -7.31 -11.74
N ILE A 109 13.87 -7.03 -12.24
CA ILE A 109 14.77 -6.03 -11.64
C ILE A 109 14.14 -4.63 -11.72
N ALA A 110 13.52 -4.29 -12.86
CA ALA A 110 12.83 -3.01 -13.01
C ALA A 110 11.69 -2.89 -11.98
N ILE A 111 10.76 -3.84 -11.94
CA ILE A 111 9.57 -3.76 -11.07
C ILE A 111 9.89 -3.90 -9.59
N SER A 112 11.02 -4.52 -9.21
CA SER A 112 11.44 -4.58 -7.80
C SER A 112 11.81 -3.23 -7.18
N GLN A 113 11.82 -2.15 -7.97
CA GLN A 113 12.05 -0.78 -7.52
C GLN A 113 10.95 0.13 -8.04
N TRP A 114 10.28 0.84 -7.14
CA TRP A 114 9.30 1.86 -7.47
C TRP A 114 9.97 3.06 -8.16
N ARG A 115 9.33 3.56 -9.21
CA ARG A 115 9.72 4.77 -9.96
C ARG A 115 8.52 5.70 -10.07
N GLY A 116 8.57 6.81 -9.36
CA GLY A 116 7.50 7.80 -9.32
C GLY A 116 7.35 8.39 -7.93
N ILE A 117 6.11 8.77 -7.58
CA ILE A 117 5.81 9.29 -6.26
C ILE A 117 5.84 8.16 -5.23
N LEU A 118 6.69 8.26 -4.21
CA LEU A 118 6.78 7.33 -3.11
C LEU A 118 6.14 7.94 -1.85
N CYS A 119 5.24 7.18 -1.24
CA CYS A 119 4.83 7.31 0.14
C CYS A 119 5.44 6.14 0.92
N ARG A 120 6.28 6.43 1.92
CA ARG A 120 7.00 5.41 2.68
C ARG A 120 6.04 4.65 3.58
N LYS A 121 6.14 3.32 3.60
CA LYS A 121 5.32 2.48 4.51
C LYS A 121 5.96 2.35 5.89
N ASN A 122 7.26 2.58 6.00
CA ASN A 122 8.03 2.70 7.23
C ASN A 122 9.26 3.59 6.99
N ILE A 123 10.00 3.95 8.03
CA ILE A 123 11.13 4.87 7.93
C ILE A 123 12.27 4.38 7.01
N SER A 124 12.40 3.05 6.86
CA SER A 124 13.41 2.42 6.00
C SER A 124 12.96 2.20 4.56
N ASP A 125 11.73 2.56 4.20
CA ASP A 125 11.21 2.37 2.85
C ASP A 125 11.84 3.40 1.88
N PHE A 126 12.54 2.87 0.87
CA PHE A 126 13.15 3.63 -0.23
C PHE A 126 12.56 3.24 -1.60
N GLY A 127 11.40 2.59 -1.60
CA GLY A 127 10.68 2.16 -2.80
C GLY A 127 11.04 0.77 -3.30
N ALA A 128 11.61 -0.10 -2.46
CA ALA A 128 11.76 -1.52 -2.80
C ALA A 128 10.38 -2.19 -2.88
N ILE A 129 10.18 -3.05 -3.87
CA ILE A 129 8.92 -3.76 -4.13
C ILE A 129 9.19 -5.28 -4.17
N PRO A 130 8.48 -6.10 -3.36
CA PRO A 130 7.59 -5.68 -2.28
C PRO A 130 8.36 -4.95 -1.17
N VAL A 131 7.66 -4.06 -0.47
CA VAL A 131 8.22 -3.33 0.67
C VAL A 131 8.71 -4.31 1.75
N GLN A 132 9.83 -3.98 2.39
CA GLN A 132 10.40 -4.75 3.48
C GLN A 132 10.00 -4.14 4.84
N GLY A 133 9.79 -4.99 5.84
CA GLY A 133 9.38 -4.57 7.18
C GLY A 133 7.88 -4.25 7.30
N ASP A 134 7.52 -3.47 8.32
CA ASP A 134 6.13 -3.15 8.63
C ASP A 134 5.53 -2.21 7.56
N TYR A 135 4.46 -2.65 6.91
CA TYR A 135 3.84 -1.90 5.81
C TYR A 135 2.62 -1.06 6.23
N THR A 136 2.26 -1.11 7.51
CA THR A 136 1.11 -0.39 8.10
C THR A 136 1.53 0.66 9.11
N GLN A 137 2.80 1.05 9.16
CA GLN A 137 3.35 2.06 10.08
C GLN A 137 3.89 3.28 9.32
N SER A 138 3.17 3.70 8.27
CA SER A 138 3.64 4.78 7.41
C SER A 138 3.82 6.06 8.21
N ILE A 139 5.06 6.51 8.37
CA ILE A 139 5.33 7.82 8.96
C ILE A 139 4.89 8.96 8.04
N ASP A 140 4.65 8.68 6.76
CA ASP A 140 4.27 9.70 5.78
C ASP A 140 2.81 10.12 5.89
N ILE A 141 1.95 9.30 6.51
CA ILE A 141 0.63 9.74 6.95
C ILE A 141 0.80 10.52 8.25
N VAL A 142 0.29 11.75 8.26
CA VAL A 142 0.36 12.65 9.42
C VAL A 142 -1.05 13.02 9.86
N CYS A 143 -1.33 12.92 11.15
CA CYS A 143 -2.55 13.41 11.79
C CYS A 143 -2.21 14.60 12.70
N ASN A 144 -3.07 15.62 12.75
CA ASN A 144 -2.87 16.77 13.63
C ASN A 144 -4.17 17.40 14.11
N GLU A 145 -4.91 16.68 14.96
CA GLU A 145 -6.03 17.18 15.76
C GLU A 145 -6.88 18.26 15.05
N ASN A 146 -7.24 19.33 15.77
CA ASN A 146 -8.13 20.37 15.29
C ASN A 146 -7.40 21.60 14.69
N THR A 147 -6.09 21.52 14.46
CA THR A 147 -5.29 22.64 13.94
C THR A 147 -4.53 22.22 12.68
N PRO A 148 -4.61 22.94 11.56
CA PRO A 148 -3.80 22.60 10.38
C PRO A 148 -2.30 22.79 10.63
N ILE A 149 -1.46 21.86 10.17
CA ILE A 149 -0.01 22.05 10.08
C ILE A 149 0.32 22.78 8.78
N GLN A 150 1.26 23.72 8.84
CA GLN A 150 1.80 24.39 7.65
C GLN A 150 2.59 23.41 6.76
N THR A 151 2.40 23.50 5.45
CA THR A 151 3.06 22.68 4.43
C THR A 151 4.57 22.59 4.64
N ASP A 152 5.23 23.72 4.86
CA ASP A 152 6.69 23.78 5.00
C ASP A 152 7.21 23.00 6.21
N ALA A 153 6.43 22.96 7.30
CA ALA A 153 6.79 22.19 8.49
C ALA A 153 6.72 20.68 8.21
N LEU A 154 5.67 20.22 7.53
CA LEU A 154 5.50 18.81 7.15
C LEU A 154 6.61 18.32 6.20
N ILE A 155 7.06 19.18 5.30
CA ILE A 155 8.15 18.88 4.34
C ILE A 155 9.52 18.92 5.03
N THR A 156 9.79 19.96 5.83
CA THR A 156 11.10 20.15 6.46
C THR A 156 11.37 19.12 7.55
N ASN A 157 10.35 18.76 8.34
CA ASN A 157 10.44 17.77 9.41
C ASN A 157 10.02 16.38 8.93
N TRP A 158 10.55 15.97 7.77
CA TRP A 158 10.14 14.77 7.03
C TRP A 158 10.22 13.45 7.82
N ASN A 159 11.18 13.34 8.73
CA ASN A 159 11.39 12.14 9.54
C ASN A 159 10.82 12.26 10.95
N SER A 160 10.21 13.40 11.27
CA SER A 160 9.51 13.56 12.53
C SER A 160 8.21 12.79 12.46
N THR A 161 7.93 12.05 13.53
CA THR A 161 6.60 11.54 13.80
C THR A 161 5.76 12.70 14.30
N TYR A 162 4.80 13.10 13.48
CA TYR A 162 3.74 13.99 13.92
C TYR A 162 2.69 13.14 14.63
N TRP A 163 1.93 13.80 15.52
CA TRP A 163 1.00 13.18 16.45
C TRP A 163 0.34 11.90 15.91
N GLU A 164 0.56 10.81 16.63
CA GLU A 164 0.23 9.49 16.11
C GLU A 164 -1.29 9.23 16.23
N LYS A 165 -2.00 9.79 17.23
CA LYS A 165 -3.43 9.52 17.48
C LYS A 165 -4.38 10.26 16.55
N PRO A 166 -5.64 9.86 16.44
CA PRO A 166 -6.74 10.76 16.04
C PRO A 166 -7.68 11.03 17.22
N GLN A 167 -8.20 12.26 17.35
CA GLN A 167 -9.14 12.65 18.42
C GLN A 167 -10.56 12.31 17.98
N VAL A 168 -11.48 12.07 18.91
CA VAL A 168 -12.90 12.04 18.55
C VAL A 168 -13.30 13.40 17.96
N GLY A 169 -14.01 13.37 16.84
CA GLY A 169 -14.35 14.59 16.10
C GLY A 169 -13.22 15.05 15.19
N LYS A 170 -13.01 16.35 15.09
CA LYS A 170 -12.27 16.93 13.96
C LYS A 170 -10.75 16.67 14.04
N ASN A 171 -10.22 16.05 12.98
CA ASN A 171 -8.81 15.84 12.73
C ASN A 171 -8.40 16.37 11.35
N TYR A 172 -7.17 16.87 11.24
CA TYR A 172 -6.51 17.15 9.97
C TYR A 172 -5.52 16.05 9.64
N ILE A 173 -5.68 15.41 8.48
CA ILE A 173 -4.75 14.39 8.00
C ILE A 173 -4.09 14.79 6.68
N TYR A 174 -2.87 14.30 6.49
CA TYR A 174 -2.00 14.62 5.37
C TYR A 174 -1.27 13.37 4.90
N ILE A 175 -0.86 13.35 3.64
CA ILE A 175 0.10 12.38 3.12
C ILE A 175 1.33 13.11 2.59
N ARG A 176 2.50 12.72 3.11
CA ARG A 176 3.82 13.11 2.62
C ARG A 176 4.24 12.18 1.48
N CYS A 177 4.91 12.71 0.46
CA CYS A 177 5.49 11.91 -0.61
C CYS A 177 6.75 12.53 -1.24
N ALA A 178 7.57 11.71 -1.92
CA ALA A 178 8.73 12.20 -2.66
C ALA A 178 8.79 11.57 -4.06
N ASN A 179 9.24 12.31 -5.07
CA ASN A 179 9.58 11.68 -6.34
C ASN A 179 10.89 10.89 -6.18
N VAL A 180 10.82 9.58 -6.40
CA VAL A 180 11.97 8.67 -6.38
C VAL A 180 12.14 7.99 -7.73
N GLN A 181 13.38 7.93 -8.21
CA GLN A 181 13.77 7.15 -9.38
C GLN A 181 13.02 7.47 -10.70
N PHE A 182 12.26 8.56 -10.77
CA PHE A 182 11.64 9.10 -11.98
C PHE A 182 12.33 10.42 -12.32
N LEU A 183 13.10 10.44 -13.42
CA LEU A 183 14.06 11.53 -13.67
C LEU A 183 13.42 12.84 -14.15
N ASP A 184 12.24 12.78 -14.75
CA ASP A 184 11.53 13.98 -15.18
C ASP A 184 10.55 14.48 -14.09
N PRO A 185 10.21 15.78 -14.05
CA PRO A 185 9.28 16.28 -13.04
C PRO A 185 7.86 15.75 -13.23
N ILE A 186 7.28 15.16 -12.16
CA ILE A 186 5.89 14.73 -12.16
C ILE A 186 5.00 15.95 -11.91
N THR A 187 4.12 16.29 -12.86
CA THR A 187 3.48 17.61 -12.91
C THR A 187 2.17 17.73 -12.15
N ASN A 188 1.38 16.65 -12.07
CA ASN A 188 0.06 16.72 -11.44
C ASN A 188 -0.22 15.50 -10.52
N PRO A 189 0.58 15.32 -9.44
CA PRO A 189 0.26 14.30 -8.46
C PRO A 189 -0.94 14.73 -7.59
N GLN A 190 -1.87 13.79 -7.38
CA GLN A 190 -3.11 13.99 -6.64
C GLN A 190 -3.26 12.91 -5.57
N ALA A 191 -3.47 13.33 -4.33
CA ALA A 191 -3.71 12.44 -3.20
C ALA A 191 -5.21 12.12 -3.04
N GLN A 192 -5.49 10.90 -2.63
CA GLN A 192 -6.74 10.45 -2.04
C GLN A 192 -6.42 9.93 -0.63
N MET A 193 -7.26 10.28 0.34
CA MET A 193 -7.15 9.75 1.69
C MET A 193 -8.44 9.04 2.08
N PHE A 194 -8.29 7.94 2.80
CA PHE A 194 -9.37 7.13 3.31
C PHE A 194 -9.09 6.80 4.78
N TYR A 195 -10.15 6.44 5.50
CA TYR A 195 -10.01 5.74 6.77
C TYR A 195 -10.91 4.52 6.82
N SER A 196 -10.61 3.61 7.71
CA SER A 196 -11.42 2.41 7.93
C SER A 196 -11.34 1.98 9.38
N THR A 197 -12.23 1.08 9.82
CA THR A 197 -12.17 0.55 11.19
C THR A 197 -10.88 -0.26 11.38
N GLY A 198 -10.41 -0.43 12.62
CA GLY A 198 -9.29 -1.33 12.88
C GLY A 198 -9.57 -2.76 12.47
N GLY A 199 -8.55 -3.42 11.90
CA GLY A 199 -8.71 -4.79 11.44
C GLY A 199 -7.71 -5.26 10.39
N PHE A 200 -8.00 -6.45 9.86
CA PHE A 200 -7.17 -7.17 8.91
C PHE A 200 -7.86 -7.28 7.55
N ASN A 201 -7.08 -7.13 6.48
CA ASN A 201 -7.52 -7.31 5.09
C ASN A 201 -8.92 -6.74 4.80
N GLN A 202 -9.16 -5.50 5.19
CA GLN A 202 -10.40 -4.82 4.86
C GLN A 202 -10.48 -4.56 3.36
N PRO A 203 -11.59 -4.92 2.70
CA PRO A 203 -11.74 -4.68 1.28
C PRO A 203 -11.68 -3.17 1.00
N PRO A 204 -10.90 -2.71 0.02
CA PRO A 204 -10.81 -1.30 -0.32
C PRO A 204 -12.15 -0.63 -0.60
N SER A 205 -13.12 -1.38 -1.14
CA SER A 205 -14.50 -0.94 -1.32
C SER A 205 -15.17 -0.46 -0.03
N SER A 206 -14.78 -0.96 1.14
CA SER A 206 -15.34 -0.59 2.46
C SER A 206 -14.71 0.65 3.10
N TRP A 207 -13.58 1.15 2.62
CA TRP A 207 -12.93 2.32 3.21
C TRP A 207 -13.80 3.59 3.09
N ILE A 208 -13.65 4.54 3.98
CA ILE A 208 -14.43 5.76 3.97
C ILE A 208 -13.56 6.87 3.40
N GLN A 209 -14.02 7.51 2.32
CA GLN A 209 -13.30 8.61 1.66
C GLN A 209 -13.25 9.84 2.57
N CYS A 210 -12.04 10.38 2.76
CA CYS A 210 -11.81 11.69 3.36
C CYS A 210 -11.83 12.77 2.28
N PHE A 211 -12.20 14.00 2.65
CA PHE A 211 -12.30 15.12 1.72
C PHE A 211 -11.39 16.27 2.15
N THR A 212 -10.85 17.02 1.19
CA THR A 212 -10.01 18.20 1.45
C THR A 212 -10.78 19.25 2.25
N VAL A 213 -10.15 19.92 3.20
CA VAL A 213 -10.80 20.89 4.10
C VAL A 213 -11.33 22.12 3.37
N GLY A 214 -10.62 22.62 2.35
CA GLY A 214 -10.97 23.87 1.67
C GLY A 214 -12.07 23.72 0.63
N ALA A 215 -12.04 22.62 -0.13
CA ALA A 215 -12.90 22.44 -1.31
C ALA A 215 -13.84 21.23 -1.21
N SER A 216 -13.78 20.46 -0.12
CA SER A 216 -14.52 19.20 0.03
C SER A 216 -14.35 18.24 -1.17
N ASN A 217 -13.16 18.25 -1.79
CA ASN A 217 -12.83 17.37 -2.90
C ASN A 217 -12.27 16.03 -2.39
N PRO A 218 -12.57 14.90 -3.06
CA PRO A 218 -11.95 13.61 -2.74
C PRO A 218 -10.48 13.53 -3.20
N LEU A 219 -10.09 14.41 -4.14
CA LEU A 219 -8.73 14.56 -4.65
C LEU A 219 -8.11 15.85 -4.08
N GLY A 220 -6.94 15.73 -3.48
CA GLY A 220 -6.16 16.84 -2.97
C GLY A 220 -4.85 17.02 -3.74
N SER A 221 -4.45 18.27 -3.94
CA SER A 221 -3.18 18.57 -4.62
C SER A 221 -2.00 18.22 -3.72
N ILE A 222 -0.87 17.79 -4.30
CA ILE A 222 0.41 17.79 -3.58
C ILE A 222 1.01 19.20 -3.64
N LEU A 223 1.32 19.73 -2.46
CA LEU A 223 1.92 21.03 -2.25
C LEU A 223 3.43 20.89 -2.02
N LEU A 224 4.18 21.87 -2.52
CA LEU A 224 5.62 22.03 -2.32
C LEU A 224 5.90 23.07 -1.22
N LEU A 225 7.18 23.30 -0.94
CA LEU A 225 7.62 24.42 -0.10
C LEU A 225 7.02 25.74 -0.62
N GLY A 226 6.47 26.54 0.29
CA GLY A 226 5.69 27.73 0.00
C GLY A 226 4.18 27.48 -0.20
N GLY A 227 3.71 26.25 0.03
CA GLY A 227 2.27 25.94 0.11
C GLY A 227 1.53 25.94 -1.23
N LYS A 228 2.22 25.70 -2.34
CA LYS A 228 1.62 25.71 -3.70
C LYS A 228 1.85 24.40 -4.43
N PRO A 229 0.90 23.96 -5.26
CA PRO A 229 1.13 22.83 -6.16
C PRO A 229 2.17 23.19 -7.22
N GLY A 230 2.87 22.18 -7.72
CA GLY A 230 3.86 22.35 -8.76
C GLY A 230 4.50 21.02 -9.14
N PRO A 231 5.39 21.03 -10.15
CA PRO A 231 6.10 19.83 -10.56
C PRO A 231 6.99 19.30 -9.43
N LEU A 232 7.08 17.97 -9.29
CA LEU A 232 8.01 17.29 -8.40
C LEU A 232 9.19 16.69 -9.19
N PRO A 233 10.31 17.41 -9.35
CA PRO A 233 11.57 16.83 -9.83
C PRO A 233 12.05 15.69 -8.94
N LEU A 234 12.96 14.86 -9.45
CA LEU A 234 13.60 13.79 -8.68
C LEU A 234 14.14 14.29 -7.32
N GLY A 235 13.81 13.56 -6.26
CA GLY A 235 14.23 13.87 -4.89
C GLY A 235 13.42 14.96 -4.20
N THR A 236 12.50 15.62 -4.92
CA THR A 236 11.64 16.65 -4.34
C THR A 236 10.58 16.01 -3.47
N ARG A 237 10.39 16.60 -2.29
CA ARG A 237 9.36 16.22 -1.32
C ARG A 237 8.15 17.14 -1.46
N GLY A 238 6.98 16.56 -1.26
CA GLY A 238 5.72 17.27 -1.19
C GLY A 238 4.82 16.69 -0.11
N VAL A 239 3.73 17.38 0.14
CA VAL A 239 2.69 16.92 1.07
C VAL A 239 1.33 17.32 0.52
N SER A 240 0.32 16.50 0.72
CA SER A 240 -1.03 16.84 0.28
C SER A 240 -1.55 18.11 0.96
N GLU A 241 -2.54 18.73 0.32
CA GLU A 241 -3.52 19.55 1.03
C GLU A 241 -4.11 18.78 2.24
N ALA A 242 -4.63 19.51 3.22
CA ALA A 242 -5.23 18.91 4.41
C ALA A 242 -6.56 18.23 4.08
N PHE A 243 -6.73 16.99 4.50
CA PHE A 243 -8.01 16.27 4.50
C PHE A 243 -8.64 16.30 5.88
N SER A 244 -9.97 16.33 5.91
CA SER A 244 -10.74 16.24 7.15
C SER A 244 -11.00 14.78 7.49
N LEU A 245 -10.73 14.42 8.75
CA LEU A 245 -11.04 13.13 9.35
C LEU A 245 -11.89 13.38 10.60
N ALA A 246 -12.98 12.65 10.76
CA ALA A 246 -13.92 12.85 11.87
C ALA A 246 -14.41 11.53 12.49
N PRO A 247 -13.56 10.76 13.19
CA PRO A 247 -13.97 9.54 13.85
C PRO A 247 -15.03 9.84 14.92
N ALA A 248 -16.01 8.94 15.02
CA ALA A 248 -17.13 9.05 15.96
C ALA A 248 -16.80 8.45 17.34
N THR A 249 -15.81 7.59 17.41
CA THR A 249 -15.40 6.86 18.62
C THR A 249 -13.88 6.96 18.80
N THR A 250 -13.41 6.51 19.96
CA THR A 250 -11.98 6.33 20.24
C THR A 250 -11.44 5.00 19.73
N ASP A 251 -12.27 4.22 19.04
CA ASP A 251 -11.89 2.93 18.48
C ASP A 251 -10.79 3.12 17.45
N HIS A 252 -10.02 2.06 17.27
CA HIS A 252 -9.00 2.03 16.25
C HIS A 252 -9.54 2.42 14.87
N ILE A 253 -8.75 3.23 14.18
CA ILE A 253 -8.92 3.44 12.74
C ILE A 253 -7.59 3.27 12.01
N CYS A 254 -7.69 2.73 10.80
CA CYS A 254 -6.59 2.73 9.84
C CYS A 254 -6.76 3.95 8.94
N VAL A 255 -5.68 4.68 8.67
CA VAL A 255 -5.67 5.73 7.64
C VAL A 255 -4.89 5.22 6.44
N ILE A 256 -5.45 5.39 5.25
CA ILE A 256 -4.88 4.93 3.99
C ILE A 256 -4.76 6.13 3.04
N ALA A 257 -3.63 6.22 2.34
CA ALA A 257 -3.43 7.21 1.30
C ALA A 257 -3.05 6.53 -0.03
N ALA A 258 -3.50 7.11 -1.13
CA ALA A 258 -3.12 6.72 -2.48
C ALA A 258 -2.87 7.98 -3.32
N ILE A 259 -1.76 8.02 -4.04
CA ILE A 259 -1.40 9.12 -4.93
C ILE A 259 -1.45 8.64 -6.38
N ALA A 260 -2.29 9.27 -7.19
CA ALA A 260 -2.28 9.14 -8.63
C ALA A 260 -1.46 10.28 -9.26
N ASN A 261 -0.95 10.07 -10.47
CA ASN A 261 -0.27 11.10 -11.25
C ASN A 261 -0.42 10.82 -12.75
N ASP A 262 0.16 11.69 -13.58
CA ASP A 262 0.05 11.65 -15.04
C ASP A 262 0.52 10.33 -15.69
N PHE A 263 1.40 9.58 -15.01
CA PHE A 263 1.96 8.30 -15.50
C PHE A 263 1.39 7.07 -14.77
N PHE A 264 0.67 7.28 -13.67
CA PHE A 264 0.07 6.23 -12.86
C PHE A 264 -1.33 6.63 -12.37
N THR A 265 -2.30 6.59 -13.29
CA THR A 265 -3.68 7.02 -13.07
C THR A 265 -4.57 5.92 -12.50
N LYS A 266 -4.18 4.64 -12.70
CA LYS A 266 -4.92 3.47 -12.22
C LYS A 266 -4.76 3.21 -10.72
N ASN A 267 -4.05 4.09 -10.00
CA ASN A 267 -3.98 4.02 -8.55
C ASN A 267 -5.29 4.43 -7.87
N GLN A 268 -6.30 3.58 -7.99
CA GLN A 268 -7.67 3.82 -7.55
C GLN A 268 -8.07 2.71 -6.58
N PRO A 269 -7.79 2.85 -5.26
CA PRO A 269 -7.96 1.75 -4.32
C PRO A 269 -9.37 1.18 -4.31
N LYS A 270 -10.39 2.02 -4.50
CA LYS A 270 -11.80 1.60 -4.55
C LYS A 270 -12.13 0.60 -5.66
N ASN A 271 -11.30 0.50 -6.69
CA ASN A 271 -11.50 -0.40 -7.82
C ASN A 271 -10.75 -1.73 -7.67
N ILE A 272 -9.99 -1.91 -6.58
CA ILE A 272 -9.28 -3.17 -6.32
C ILE A 272 -10.31 -4.30 -6.17
N PRO A 273 -10.17 -5.40 -6.94
CA PRO A 273 -11.05 -6.55 -6.82
C PRO A 273 -11.03 -7.13 -5.40
N LEU A 274 -12.14 -7.75 -4.99
CA LEU A 274 -12.19 -8.51 -3.74
C LEU A 274 -11.25 -9.71 -3.82
N GLY A 275 -10.61 -10.02 -2.70
CA GLY A 275 -9.76 -11.19 -2.55
C GLY A 275 -8.96 -11.14 -1.27
N ASN A 276 -8.76 -12.29 -0.64
CA ASN A 276 -8.11 -12.38 0.67
C ASN A 276 -6.71 -11.75 0.73
N TRP A 277 -6.01 -11.70 -0.39
CA TRP A 277 -4.65 -11.23 -0.45
C TRP A 277 -4.49 -9.87 -1.18
N ASN A 278 -5.58 -9.33 -1.73
CA ASN A 278 -5.49 -8.20 -2.65
C ASN A 278 -5.10 -6.90 -1.94
N SER A 279 -5.63 -6.64 -0.75
CA SER A 279 -5.34 -5.41 0.00
C SER A 279 -3.89 -5.36 0.45
N SER A 280 -3.35 -6.45 1.01
CA SER A 280 -1.95 -6.49 1.45
C SER A 280 -0.99 -6.52 0.26
N THR A 281 -1.33 -7.21 -0.84
CA THR A 281 -0.55 -7.15 -2.09
C THR A 281 -0.50 -5.72 -2.61
N TYR A 282 -1.64 -5.03 -2.67
CA TYR A 282 -1.72 -3.64 -3.08
C TYR A 282 -0.79 -2.72 -2.30
N ILE A 283 -0.87 -2.73 -0.97
CA ILE A 283 -0.06 -1.83 -0.13
C ILE A 283 1.43 -2.16 -0.27
N THR A 284 1.78 -3.45 -0.28
CA THR A 284 3.18 -3.89 -0.30
C THR A 284 3.84 -3.71 -1.66
N HIS A 285 3.07 -3.64 -2.75
CA HIS A 285 3.58 -3.52 -4.12
C HIS A 285 3.30 -2.15 -4.78
N ASN A 286 2.73 -1.20 -4.05
CA ASN A 286 2.42 0.13 -4.57
C ASN A 286 3.19 1.23 -3.82
N GLY A 287 4.25 1.75 -4.43
CA GLY A 287 5.04 2.85 -3.87
C GLY A 287 4.25 4.13 -3.64
N SER A 288 3.23 4.41 -4.47
CA SER A 288 2.35 5.57 -4.33
C SER A 288 1.19 5.38 -3.34
N SER A 289 1.25 4.36 -2.47
CA SER A 289 0.28 4.15 -1.39
C SER A 289 0.95 4.14 -0.02
N ALA A 290 0.18 4.45 1.01
CA ALA A 290 0.63 4.37 2.39
C ALA A 290 -0.53 3.91 3.28
N TRP A 291 -0.18 3.22 4.35
CA TRP A 291 -1.11 2.77 5.37
C TRP A 291 -0.52 3.04 6.75
N HIS A 292 -1.32 3.62 7.63
CA HIS A 292 -0.97 3.85 9.02
C HIS A 292 -2.05 3.28 9.95
N ASN A 293 -1.67 2.30 10.75
CA ASN A 293 -2.42 1.78 11.88
C ASN A 293 -2.06 2.61 13.10
N TYR A 294 -3.06 3.07 13.86
CA TYR A 294 -2.81 3.78 15.09
C TYR A 294 -3.48 3.15 16.30
N ASP A 295 -2.76 2.56 17.27
CA ASP A 295 -3.33 2.39 18.61
C ASP A 295 -2.35 2.18 19.78
N PRO A 296 -2.39 3.03 20.81
CA PRO A 296 -2.16 2.63 22.17
C PRO A 296 -3.40 1.93 22.71
N GLN A 297 -3.21 0.87 23.50
CA GLN A 297 -4.26 0.17 24.21
C GLN A 297 -5.04 1.15 25.11
N GLN A 298 -6.33 1.35 24.84
CA GLN A 298 -7.19 2.29 25.58
C GLN A 298 -8.12 1.58 26.56
N SER A 299 -8.35 0.29 26.34
CA SER A 299 -9.23 -0.57 27.12
C SER A 299 -8.62 -1.96 27.30
N LEU A 300 -9.14 -2.71 28.27
CA LEU A 300 -8.74 -4.11 28.43
C LEU A 300 -9.19 -4.98 27.25
N GLU A 301 -10.24 -4.59 26.52
CA GLU A 301 -10.73 -5.27 25.33
C GLU A 301 -10.69 -4.29 24.15
N ASP A 302 -10.13 -4.75 23.02
CA ASP A 302 -10.13 -4.09 21.72
C ASP A 302 -10.87 -4.96 20.70
N THR A 303 -11.42 -4.33 19.66
CA THR A 303 -12.15 -5.02 18.59
C THR A 303 -11.50 -4.75 17.24
N LEU A 304 -11.13 -5.83 16.54
CA LEU A 304 -10.50 -5.79 15.22
C LEU A 304 -11.39 -6.50 14.20
N CYS A 305 -11.83 -5.80 13.17
CA CYS A 305 -12.58 -6.45 12.08
C CYS A 305 -11.68 -7.38 11.27
N PHE A 306 -12.21 -8.49 10.79
CA PHE A 306 -11.50 -9.39 9.88
C PHE A 306 -12.43 -9.93 8.79
N TYR A 307 -11.84 -10.36 7.68
CA TYR A 307 -12.57 -10.68 6.47
C TYR A 307 -12.06 -11.96 5.83
N ASN A 308 -12.99 -12.81 5.37
CA ASN A 308 -12.76 -13.72 4.26
C ASN A 308 -13.47 -13.12 3.03
N GLN A 309 -12.69 -12.53 2.13
CA GLN A 309 -13.19 -11.88 0.91
C GLN A 309 -13.37 -12.86 -0.26
N ASP A 310 -12.83 -14.09 -0.15
CA ASP A 310 -13.05 -15.11 -1.15
C ASP A 310 -14.44 -15.74 -0.99
N GLU A 311 -15.01 -16.23 -2.09
CA GLU A 311 -16.33 -16.87 -2.09
C GLU A 311 -16.34 -18.25 -1.40
N THR A 312 -15.16 -18.84 -1.20
CA THR A 312 -14.97 -20.16 -0.59
C THR A 312 -14.68 -20.06 0.90
N SER A 313 -14.96 -21.14 1.63
CA SER A 313 -14.54 -21.26 3.02
C SER A 313 -13.03 -21.42 3.10
N GLU A 314 -12.37 -20.59 3.91
CA GLU A 314 -10.91 -20.50 3.96
C GLU A 314 -10.38 -20.65 5.39
N SER A 315 -9.14 -21.14 5.52
CA SER A 315 -8.47 -21.32 6.81
C SER A 315 -7.55 -20.16 7.13
N PHE A 316 -7.68 -19.60 8.33
CA PHE A 316 -6.87 -18.48 8.79
C PHE A 316 -6.28 -18.77 10.16
N ALA A 317 -5.24 -18.04 10.55
CA ALA A 317 -4.81 -17.98 11.94
C ALA A 317 -4.71 -16.53 12.42
N PHE A 318 -5.17 -16.33 13.65
CA PHE A 318 -4.86 -15.14 14.45
C PHE A 318 -3.66 -15.46 15.33
N ILE A 319 -2.63 -14.63 15.26
CA ILE A 319 -1.38 -14.82 15.99
C ILE A 319 -1.12 -13.57 16.83
N ALA A 320 -1.05 -13.71 18.14
CA ALA A 320 -0.68 -12.65 19.07
C ALA A 320 0.76 -12.87 19.56
N SER A 321 1.66 -11.95 19.23
CA SER A 321 3.07 -11.99 19.57
C SER A 321 3.39 -10.94 20.63
N CYS A 322 3.71 -11.38 21.85
CA CYS A 322 4.07 -10.48 22.93
C CYS A 322 5.49 -9.92 22.76
N LYS A 323 5.70 -8.69 23.24
CA LYS A 323 7.01 -8.08 23.39
C LYS A 323 7.05 -7.31 24.71
N ASN A 324 7.99 -7.69 25.58
CA ASN A 324 8.16 -7.11 26.93
C ASN A 324 6.93 -7.21 27.84
N VAL A 325 5.97 -8.09 27.53
CA VAL A 325 4.74 -8.22 28.33
C VAL A 325 5.07 -8.86 29.69
N PRO A 326 4.61 -8.31 30.83
CA PRO A 326 4.91 -8.86 32.13
C PRO A 326 4.44 -10.32 32.30
N LYS A 327 5.24 -11.11 33.01
CA LYS A 327 4.83 -12.47 33.38
C LYS A 327 3.60 -12.39 34.30
N GLY A 328 2.58 -13.21 34.01
CA GLY A 328 1.31 -13.21 34.73
C GLY A 328 0.22 -12.37 34.07
N SER A 329 0.57 -11.51 33.09
CA SER A 329 -0.40 -10.87 32.20
C SER A 329 -1.29 -11.92 31.53
N LYS A 330 -2.49 -11.53 31.12
CA LYS A 330 -3.41 -12.42 30.40
C LYS A 330 -3.85 -11.83 29.08
N ILE A 331 -4.10 -12.73 28.15
CA ILE A 331 -4.59 -12.39 26.81
C ILE A 331 -5.64 -13.40 26.36
N SER A 332 -6.68 -12.91 25.69
CA SER A 332 -7.63 -13.77 24.98
C SER A 332 -7.93 -13.26 23.59
N LEU A 333 -8.15 -14.19 22.67
CA LEU A 333 -8.64 -13.94 21.33
C LEU A 333 -9.99 -14.64 21.19
N SER A 334 -11.04 -13.89 20.90
CA SER A 334 -12.38 -14.46 20.74
C SER A 334 -13.18 -13.81 19.62
N CYS A 335 -14.13 -14.57 19.09
CA CYS A 335 -15.17 -14.10 18.19
C CYS A 335 -16.46 -14.79 18.60
N ASN A 336 -17.53 -14.02 18.84
CA ASN A 336 -18.80 -14.56 19.33
C ASN A 336 -19.83 -14.77 18.21
N ASP A 337 -19.44 -14.52 16.96
CA ASP A 337 -20.32 -14.69 15.82
C ASP A 337 -20.62 -16.17 15.58
N LYS A 338 -21.90 -16.48 15.37
CA LYS A 338 -22.38 -17.87 15.23
C LYS A 338 -21.60 -18.67 14.18
N ASP A 339 -21.23 -18.04 13.06
CA ASP A 339 -20.63 -18.70 11.91
C ASP A 339 -19.09 -18.77 11.97
N ALA A 340 -18.46 -18.12 12.96
CA ALA A 340 -17.02 -18.11 13.19
C ALA A 340 -16.67 -18.15 14.70
N ASN A 341 -17.50 -18.77 15.53
CA ASN A 341 -17.37 -18.69 16.99
C ASN A 341 -16.10 -19.38 17.47
N PHE A 342 -15.26 -18.66 18.21
CA PHE A 342 -14.13 -19.22 18.93
C PHE A 342 -13.77 -18.39 20.16
N ASP A 343 -13.13 -19.03 21.12
CA ASP A 343 -12.52 -18.37 22.27
C ASP A 343 -11.27 -19.16 22.67
N THR A 344 -10.16 -18.47 22.89
CA THR A 344 -8.94 -19.09 23.45
C THR A 344 -9.02 -19.25 24.97
N GLY A 345 -9.96 -18.58 25.62
CA GLY A 345 -9.91 -18.28 27.05
C GLY A 345 -8.80 -17.27 27.37
N LEU A 346 -8.72 -16.87 28.65
CA LEU A 346 -7.61 -16.07 29.16
C LEU A 346 -6.37 -16.94 29.31
N ILE A 347 -5.40 -16.73 28.42
CA ILE A 347 -4.09 -17.38 28.45
C ILE A 347 -3.13 -16.52 29.26
N GLU A 348 -2.56 -17.12 30.30
CA GLU A 348 -1.51 -16.47 31.10
C GLU A 348 -0.17 -16.44 30.34
N ILE A 349 0.45 -15.27 30.32
CA ILE A 349 1.77 -15.02 29.74
C ILE A 349 2.85 -15.53 30.70
N ARG A 350 3.59 -16.54 30.25
CA ARG A 350 4.68 -17.17 31.02
C ARG A 350 6.05 -16.59 30.68
N HIS A 351 6.18 -16.02 29.48
CA HIS A 351 7.39 -15.43 28.94
C HIS A 351 7.07 -14.08 28.28
N SER A 352 7.96 -13.10 28.43
CA SER A 352 7.75 -11.74 27.93
C SER A 352 7.62 -11.60 26.41
N SER A 353 7.98 -12.65 25.66
CA SER A 353 7.87 -12.76 24.21
C SER A 353 7.10 -14.00 23.75
N GLN A 354 6.06 -14.38 24.50
CA GLN A 354 5.21 -15.52 24.17
C GLN A 354 4.37 -15.25 22.92
N GLU A 355 4.16 -16.28 22.10
CA GLU A 355 3.24 -16.27 20.97
C GLU A 355 1.99 -17.10 21.31
N ILE A 356 0.82 -16.61 20.91
CA ILE A 356 -0.46 -17.30 21.02
C ILE A 356 -1.07 -17.38 19.64
N ARG A 357 -1.53 -18.58 19.27
CA ARG A 357 -2.07 -18.84 17.95
C ARG A 357 -3.44 -19.49 18.03
N LYS A 358 -4.37 -18.99 17.23
CA LYS A 358 -5.69 -19.57 17.03
C LYS A 358 -6.00 -19.72 15.55
N THR A 359 -6.07 -20.95 15.08
CA THR A 359 -6.55 -21.27 13.72
C THR A 359 -8.07 -21.36 13.70
N VAL A 360 -8.67 -20.81 12.65
CA VAL A 360 -10.11 -20.77 12.40
C VAL A 360 -10.40 -21.05 10.94
N THR A 361 -11.62 -21.50 10.64
CA THR A 361 -12.12 -21.61 9.27
C THR A 361 -13.30 -20.65 9.15
N LEU A 362 -13.20 -19.72 8.21
CA LEU A 362 -14.22 -18.69 8.02
C LEU A 362 -15.05 -19.01 6.77
N PRO A 363 -16.38 -18.84 6.81
CA PRO A 363 -17.22 -18.94 5.62
C PRO A 363 -16.76 -18.00 4.51
N GLY A 364 -17.12 -18.30 3.27
CA GLY A 364 -16.88 -17.38 2.15
C GLY A 364 -17.65 -16.07 2.31
N ASN A 365 -17.08 -14.96 1.80
CA ASN A 365 -17.64 -13.61 1.89
C ASN A 365 -18.01 -13.18 3.32
N TYR A 366 -17.22 -13.58 4.30
CA TYR A 366 -17.49 -13.37 5.71
C TYR A 366 -16.79 -12.12 6.25
N LYS A 367 -17.49 -11.37 7.10
CA LYS A 367 -16.95 -10.30 7.95
C LYS A 367 -17.23 -10.67 9.40
N GLY A 368 -16.20 -10.62 10.24
CA GLY A 368 -16.31 -10.85 11.68
C GLY A 368 -15.52 -9.82 12.49
N GLU A 369 -15.64 -9.93 13.80
CA GLU A 369 -14.96 -9.08 14.78
C GLU A 369 -14.16 -9.96 15.76
N LEU A 370 -12.85 -9.71 15.81
CA LEU A 370 -11.93 -10.31 16.76
C LEU A 370 -11.88 -9.42 17.99
N LYS A 371 -12.35 -9.95 19.12
CA LYS A 371 -12.17 -9.37 20.43
C LYS A 371 -10.81 -9.80 20.97
N VAL A 372 -9.97 -8.81 21.25
CA VAL A 372 -8.64 -9.00 21.85
C VAL A 372 -8.71 -8.44 23.25
N ARG A 373 -8.56 -9.29 24.26
CA ARG A 373 -8.44 -8.83 25.65
C ARG A 373 -6.99 -8.90 26.07
N LEU A 374 -6.46 -7.83 26.65
CA LEU A 374 -5.11 -7.73 27.20
C LEU A 374 -5.17 -7.12 28.60
N GLU A 375 -4.60 -7.83 29.58
CA GLU A 375 -4.48 -7.34 30.94
C GLU A 375 -3.10 -7.64 31.53
N ASP A 376 -2.59 -6.74 32.36
CA ASP A 376 -1.41 -6.96 33.19
C ASP A 376 -1.69 -8.01 34.29
N PRO A 377 -0.68 -8.41 35.11
CA PRO A 377 -0.88 -9.39 36.16
C PRO A 377 -1.94 -8.99 37.21
N ASP A 378 -2.17 -7.69 37.37
CA ASP A 378 -3.09 -7.10 38.34
C ASP A 378 -4.48 -6.79 37.73
N GLY A 379 -4.69 -7.06 36.44
CA GLY A 379 -5.94 -6.82 35.73
C GLY A 379 -6.08 -5.41 35.13
N ASN A 380 -5.00 -4.63 35.02
CA ASN A 380 -4.97 -3.30 34.40
C ASN A 380 -4.47 -3.36 32.95
N LEU A 381 -4.39 -2.19 32.29
CA LEU A 381 -3.77 -2.07 30.97
C LEU A 381 -2.30 -2.49 31.03
N LEU A 382 -1.75 -2.96 29.90
CA LEU A 382 -0.33 -3.28 29.83
C LEU A 382 0.53 -2.01 30.03
N PRO A 383 1.75 -2.13 30.59
CA PRO A 383 2.70 -1.03 30.69
C PRO A 383 3.08 -0.47 29.31
N SER A 384 3.35 0.82 29.21
CA SER A 384 3.73 1.49 27.94
C SER A 384 5.00 0.94 27.27
N SER A 385 5.84 0.23 28.02
CA SER A 385 7.01 -0.50 27.50
C SER A 385 6.69 -1.88 26.88
N SER A 386 5.44 -2.34 27.01
CA SER A 386 4.94 -3.60 26.46
C SER A 386 4.18 -3.39 25.15
N SER A 387 4.23 -4.38 24.27
CA SER A 387 3.37 -4.42 23.09
C SER A 387 2.92 -5.83 22.75
N VAL A 388 1.75 -5.96 22.14
CA VAL A 388 1.25 -7.21 21.55
C VAL A 388 0.93 -6.98 20.09
N GLU A 389 1.62 -7.71 19.23
CA GLU A 389 1.37 -7.70 17.79
C GLU A 389 0.38 -8.80 17.42
N ILE A 390 -0.81 -8.44 16.97
CA ILE A 390 -1.85 -9.32 16.45
C ILE A 390 -1.75 -9.39 14.92
N LYS A 391 -1.58 -10.57 14.36
CA LYS A 391 -1.55 -10.84 12.92
C LYS A 391 -2.71 -11.71 12.51
N MET A 392 -3.21 -11.48 11.30
CA MET A 392 -4.02 -12.45 10.57
C MET A 392 -3.19 -13.02 9.43
N VAL A 393 -3.15 -14.34 9.32
CA VAL A 393 -2.52 -15.05 8.20
C VAL A 393 -3.54 -15.96 7.51
N TRP A 394 -3.47 -16.02 6.18
CA TRP A 394 -4.21 -16.99 5.37
C TRP A 394 -3.37 -18.27 5.22
N LEU A 395 -3.99 -19.41 5.54
CA LEU A 395 -3.33 -20.71 5.55
C LEU A 395 -3.64 -21.46 4.26
N LEU A 396 -2.66 -21.49 3.36
CA LEU A 396 -2.78 -22.14 2.05
C LEU A 396 -2.19 -23.54 2.08
N LYS A 397 -3.06 -24.53 1.96
CA LYS A 397 -2.65 -25.95 1.83
C LYS A 397 -2.27 -26.30 0.39
N PRO A 398 -1.39 -27.29 0.20
CA PRO A 398 -1.17 -27.89 -1.11
C PRO A 398 -2.48 -28.25 -1.81
N GLY A 399 -2.62 -27.82 -3.07
CA GLY A 399 -3.82 -28.03 -3.88
C GLY A 399 -4.82 -26.87 -3.87
N HIS A 400 -4.64 -25.85 -3.03
CA HIS A 400 -5.43 -24.63 -3.14
C HIS A 400 -5.08 -23.87 -4.44
N LYS A 401 -6.06 -23.20 -5.07
CA LYS A 401 -5.90 -22.49 -6.36
C LYS A 401 -4.75 -21.47 -6.33
N SER A 402 -4.57 -20.78 -5.21
CA SER A 402 -3.55 -19.74 -5.02
C SER A 402 -2.22 -20.27 -4.47
N TYR A 403 -2.08 -21.58 -4.23
CA TYR A 403 -0.90 -22.14 -3.58
C TYR A 403 0.37 -21.99 -4.43
N ALA A 404 0.25 -22.15 -5.76
CA ALA A 404 1.38 -21.99 -6.68
C ALA A 404 1.88 -20.53 -6.73
N ASP A 405 0.95 -19.59 -6.83
CA ASP A 405 1.26 -18.16 -6.84
C ASP A 405 1.90 -17.72 -5.52
N ALA A 406 1.32 -18.15 -4.39
CA ALA A 406 1.87 -17.92 -3.06
C ALA A 406 3.27 -18.52 -2.87
N GLY A 407 3.50 -19.71 -3.44
CA GLY A 407 4.79 -20.41 -3.39
C GLY A 407 5.88 -19.81 -4.28
N SER A 408 5.51 -18.97 -5.24
CA SER A 408 6.45 -18.24 -6.09
C SER A 408 7.08 -17.03 -5.39
N LEU A 409 6.53 -16.61 -4.25
CA LEU A 409 7.10 -15.54 -3.44
C LEU A 409 8.43 -16.00 -2.82
N PRO A 410 9.47 -15.14 -2.79
CA PRO A 410 10.79 -15.50 -2.25
C PRO A 410 10.75 -16.10 -0.83
N ASN A 411 9.91 -15.54 0.05
CA ASN A 411 9.82 -15.98 1.45
C ASN A 411 9.09 -17.32 1.63
N ASN A 412 8.36 -17.79 0.61
CA ASN A 412 7.53 -18.99 0.68
C ASN A 412 8.09 -20.18 -0.10
N PHE A 413 9.19 -19.97 -0.84
CA PHE A 413 9.71 -20.97 -1.78
C PHE A 413 10.16 -22.27 -1.11
N SER A 414 10.71 -22.19 0.12
CA SER A 414 11.07 -23.38 0.91
C SER A 414 9.83 -24.20 1.27
N PHE A 415 8.77 -23.57 1.76
CA PHE A 415 7.49 -24.19 2.09
C PHE A 415 6.86 -24.84 0.86
N TYR A 416 6.85 -24.13 -0.26
CA TYR A 416 6.36 -24.63 -1.54
C TYR A 416 7.10 -25.89 -1.98
N LYS A 417 8.44 -25.87 -1.94
CA LYS A 417 9.29 -27.03 -2.27
C LYS A 417 9.05 -28.23 -1.36
N SER A 418 8.82 -27.99 -0.06
CA SER A 418 8.52 -29.04 0.91
C SER A 418 7.06 -29.50 0.89
N ASN A 419 6.22 -28.93 0.02
CA ASN A 419 4.78 -29.18 0.01
C ASN A 419 4.11 -28.92 1.38
N ALA A 420 4.57 -27.87 2.08
CA ALA A 420 4.09 -27.47 3.39
C ALA A 420 3.02 -26.37 3.27
N GLU A 421 2.20 -26.19 4.30
CA GLU A 421 1.24 -25.08 4.34
C GLU A 421 1.99 -23.74 4.25
N ILE A 422 1.49 -22.83 3.41
CA ILE A 422 2.03 -21.48 3.23
C ILE A 422 1.18 -20.50 4.02
N GLU A 423 1.83 -19.67 4.83
CA GLU A 423 1.18 -18.59 5.58
C GLU A 423 1.35 -17.26 4.85
N LEU A 424 0.24 -16.65 4.44
CA LEU A 424 0.25 -15.33 3.83
C LEU A 424 -0.23 -14.26 4.80
N PRO A 425 0.58 -13.25 5.13
CA PRO A 425 0.15 -12.17 6.02
C PRO A 425 -0.92 -11.31 5.36
N LEU A 426 -2.03 -11.14 6.07
CA LEU A 426 -3.20 -10.37 5.64
C LEU A 426 -3.31 -9.01 6.36
N GLY A 427 -2.43 -8.75 7.31
CA GLY A 427 -2.41 -7.55 8.12
C GLY A 427 -1.75 -7.84 9.46
N THR A 428 -1.12 -6.81 10.02
CA THR A 428 -0.61 -6.80 11.39
C THR A 428 -1.19 -5.60 12.12
N PHE A 429 -1.35 -5.75 13.42
CA PHE A 429 -1.89 -4.78 14.33
C PHE A 429 -1.06 -4.80 15.61
N THR A 430 -0.59 -3.66 16.11
CA THR A 430 0.20 -3.64 17.34
C THR A 430 -0.52 -2.83 18.40
N LEU A 431 -0.86 -3.48 19.51
CA LEU A 431 -1.37 -2.86 20.73
C LEU A 431 -0.18 -2.50 21.62
N ILE A 432 0.07 -1.21 21.81
CA ILE A 432 1.09 -0.71 22.75
C ILE A 432 0.42 -0.47 24.11
N GLY A 433 1.02 -0.89 25.21
CA GLY A 433 0.42 -0.69 26.54
C GLY A 433 0.13 0.79 26.84
N GLY A 434 -0.96 1.05 27.55
CA GLY A 434 -1.45 2.40 27.85
C GLY A 434 -1.18 2.87 29.29
N ALA A 435 -0.65 2.02 30.16
CA ALA A 435 -0.37 2.38 31.55
C ALA A 435 0.98 3.11 31.69
N ASP A 436 0.97 4.25 32.40
CA ASP A 436 2.20 4.91 32.87
C ASP A 436 3.02 3.93 33.72
N GLU A 437 4.34 3.88 33.52
CA GLU A 437 5.23 3.08 34.37
C GLU A 437 5.16 3.63 35.81
N LYS A 438 4.83 2.76 36.77
CA LYS A 438 4.85 3.10 38.21
C LYS A 438 6.23 2.96 38.82
#